data_AF-A0A957KNR7-F1
#
_entry.id   AF-A0A957KNR7-F1
#
_cell.length_a   1.000
_cell.length_b   1.000
_cell.length_c   1.000
_cell.angle_alpha   90.00
_cell.angle_beta   90.00
_cell.angle_gamma   90.00
#
_symmetry.space_group_name_H-M   'P 1'
#
loop_
_entity.id
_entity.type
_entity.pdbx_description
1 polymer ?
#
loop_
_entity_poly.entity_id
_entity_poly.type
_entity_poly.pdbx_seq_one_letter_code
_entity_poly.pdbx_strand_id
1 'polypeptide(L)'
;MNPGNIKTDRIHALGIFLLLLLCYTYIFPRWADPNQNSRLNMVFAVVEDGTFQIDRYVSNTVDYAKVGEHYYSDKAPGVALLGIPVYAALAPVLDTPLLSGVTTRLESHSAFAGTLRAEGTGVSAQKVRFAIVQVFLSFLLSAVPTAALAALIFLWLQAATLAVWPRLLVALGYGLATPAFAYANTFYGHQPAAFLLFAAFFLLARAQARIGAGRALLVGFLLGYAFVTEYPVALMVVPIGLYALHGFWRRRQLAPLFWLATGGLVVAAGWMWYNTTIFGGPLELGYSRSELWTDQHHTGFMSLTLPTLDAA
;
A
#
# COMPACT_ATOMS: atom_id res chain seq x y z
N MET A 1 27.32 18.87 11.57
CA MET A 1 26.36 19.49 10.62
C MET A 1 25.93 20.83 11.18
N ASN A 2 25.99 21.88 10.37
CA ASN A 2 25.57 23.23 10.79
C ASN A 2 24.03 23.25 10.97
N PRO A 3 23.48 23.68 12.12
CA PRO A 3 22.03 23.66 12.39
C PRO A 3 21.18 24.34 11.31
N GLY A 4 21.70 25.37 10.66
CA GLY A 4 21.04 26.06 9.55
C GLY A 4 20.72 25.14 8.36
N ASN A 5 21.56 24.14 8.09
CA ASN A 5 21.37 23.23 6.96
C ASN A 5 20.23 22.21 7.21
N ILE A 6 19.95 21.88 8.48
CA ILE A 6 18.87 20.95 8.84
C ILE A 6 17.50 21.58 8.62
N LYS A 7 17.33 22.87 8.97
CA LYS A 7 16.06 23.58 8.77
C LYS A 7 15.75 23.71 7.29
N THR A 8 16.73 24.05 6.47
CA THR A 8 16.59 24.18 5.02
C THR A 8 16.26 22.85 4.34
N ASP A 9 16.93 21.75 4.70
CA ASP A 9 16.63 20.43 4.13
C ASP A 9 15.20 19.95 4.46
N ARG A 10 14.67 20.30 5.64
CA ARG A 10 13.26 20.01 5.98
C ARG A 10 12.27 20.79 5.12
N ILE A 11 12.59 22.04 4.79
CA ILE A 11 11.76 22.87 3.89
C ILE A 11 11.75 22.25 2.49
N HIS A 12 12.91 21.85 1.96
CA HIS A 12 12.96 21.15 0.68
C HIS A 12 12.18 19.84 0.69
N ALA A 13 12.34 19.02 1.71
CA ALA A 13 11.60 17.76 1.85
C ALA A 13 10.08 17.99 1.90
N LEU A 14 9.62 19.02 2.62
CA LEU A 14 8.21 19.42 2.65
C LEU A 14 7.74 19.93 1.28
N GLY A 15 8.56 20.73 0.59
CA GLY A 15 8.27 21.21 -0.76
C GLY A 15 8.11 20.07 -1.77
N ILE A 16 9.01 19.07 -1.73
CA ILE A 16 8.92 17.85 -2.54
C ILE A 16 7.63 17.09 -2.22
N PHE A 17 7.34 16.88 -0.94
CA PHE A 17 6.14 16.18 -0.49
C PHE A 17 4.88 16.87 -1.03
N LEU A 18 4.73 18.18 -0.82
CA LEU A 18 3.55 18.94 -1.25
C LEU A 18 3.41 19.01 -2.77
N LEU A 19 4.52 19.20 -3.50
CA LEU A 19 4.52 19.23 -4.96
C LEU A 19 4.07 17.89 -5.54
N LEU A 20 4.66 16.79 -5.09
CA LEU A 20 4.30 15.47 -5.58
C LEU A 20 2.88 15.10 -5.20
N LEU A 21 2.46 15.42 -3.97
CA LEU A 21 1.08 15.19 -3.53
C LEU A 21 0.09 15.93 -4.43
N LEU A 22 0.36 17.19 -4.77
CA LEU A 22 -0.45 17.97 -5.71
C LEU A 22 -0.51 17.29 -7.09
N CYS A 23 0.65 16.87 -7.63
CA CYS A 23 0.71 16.17 -8.91
C CYS A 23 -0.10 14.86 -8.92
N TYR A 24 -0.04 14.08 -7.84
CA TYR A 24 -0.79 12.83 -7.73
C TYR A 24 -2.29 13.11 -7.61
N THR A 25 -2.71 14.05 -6.75
CA THR A 25 -4.13 14.40 -6.59
C THR A 25 -4.81 14.91 -7.85
N TYR A 26 -4.05 15.51 -8.77
CA TYR A 26 -4.61 16.02 -10.02
C TYR A 26 -5.13 14.90 -10.93
N ILE A 27 -4.55 13.69 -10.83
CA ILE A 27 -4.90 12.55 -11.69
C ILE A 27 -5.78 11.59 -10.91
N PHE A 28 -7.00 11.39 -11.38
CA PHE A 28 -7.93 10.45 -10.77
C PHE A 28 -7.43 9.00 -10.88
N PRO A 29 -7.67 8.16 -9.86
CA PRO A 29 -7.38 6.74 -9.92
C PRO A 29 -8.01 6.05 -11.11
N ARG A 30 -7.34 5.03 -11.62
CA ARG A 30 -7.88 4.18 -12.69
C ARG A 30 -9.20 3.54 -12.26
N TRP A 31 -10.19 3.62 -13.15
CA TRP A 31 -11.48 2.96 -13.00
C TRP A 31 -11.43 1.53 -13.54
N ALA A 32 -12.28 0.65 -12.99
CA ALA A 32 -12.47 -0.74 -13.46
C ALA A 32 -11.17 -1.56 -13.53
N ASP A 33 -10.42 -1.56 -12.44
CA ASP A 33 -9.18 -2.31 -12.29
C ASP A 33 -9.40 -3.52 -11.36
N PRO A 34 -9.34 -4.77 -11.85
CA PRO A 34 -9.62 -5.97 -11.05
C PRO A 34 -8.77 -6.06 -9.77
N ASN A 35 -7.51 -5.69 -9.86
CA ASN A 35 -6.55 -5.81 -8.77
C ASN A 35 -6.87 -4.79 -7.65
N GLN A 36 -7.30 -3.57 -7.99
CA GLN A 36 -7.78 -2.58 -7.02
C GLN A 36 -9.12 -3.00 -6.43
N ASN A 37 -10.02 -3.44 -7.32
CA ASN A 37 -11.39 -3.80 -6.96
C ASN A 37 -11.42 -4.98 -5.98
N SER A 38 -10.51 -5.95 -6.11
CA SER A 38 -10.39 -7.06 -5.15
C SER A 38 -10.16 -6.56 -3.71
N ARG A 39 -9.24 -5.60 -3.53
CA ARG A 39 -8.95 -4.99 -2.22
C ARG A 39 -10.08 -4.10 -1.74
N LEU A 40 -10.67 -3.32 -2.65
CA LEU A 40 -11.76 -2.41 -2.32
C LEU A 40 -13.04 -3.18 -1.92
N ASN A 41 -13.33 -4.29 -2.59
CA ASN A 41 -14.42 -5.19 -2.26
C ASN A 41 -14.29 -5.72 -0.83
N MET A 42 -13.09 -6.10 -0.40
CA MET A 42 -12.83 -6.51 0.99
C MET A 42 -13.11 -5.36 1.97
N VAL A 43 -12.66 -4.14 1.66
CA VAL A 43 -12.94 -2.96 2.50
C VAL A 43 -14.45 -2.73 2.66
N PHE A 44 -15.19 -2.79 1.57
CA PHE A 44 -16.65 -2.63 1.58
C PHE A 44 -17.35 -3.76 2.32
N ALA A 45 -16.99 -5.02 2.08
CA ALA A 45 -17.56 -6.17 2.77
C ALA A 45 -17.39 -6.08 4.29
N VAL A 46 -16.22 -5.65 4.77
CA VAL A 46 -16.00 -5.54 6.21
C VAL A 46 -16.80 -4.38 6.81
N VAL A 47 -16.81 -3.22 6.15
CA VAL A 47 -17.46 -2.01 6.70
C VAL A 47 -18.98 -2.07 6.59
N GLU A 48 -19.53 -2.54 5.47
CA GLU A 48 -20.96 -2.55 5.21
C GLU A 48 -21.64 -3.84 5.68
N ASP A 49 -20.95 -4.98 5.56
CA ASP A 49 -21.55 -6.31 5.75
C ASP A 49 -20.95 -7.06 6.96
N GLY A 50 -19.92 -6.52 7.61
CA GLY A 50 -19.28 -7.13 8.78
C GLY A 50 -18.56 -8.45 8.49
N THR A 51 -18.19 -8.69 7.22
CA THR A 51 -17.59 -9.96 6.77
C THR A 51 -16.40 -9.75 5.85
N PHE A 52 -15.49 -10.72 5.78
CA PHE A 52 -14.43 -10.74 4.76
C PHE A 52 -14.89 -11.33 3.41
N GLN A 53 -16.10 -11.92 3.38
CA GLN A 53 -16.69 -12.48 2.16
C GLN A 53 -17.09 -11.35 1.21
N ILE A 54 -16.56 -11.38 -0.02
CA ILE A 54 -16.84 -10.38 -1.04
C ILE A 54 -17.96 -10.78 -1.99
N ASP A 55 -18.78 -11.77 -1.65
CA ASP A 55 -19.84 -12.35 -2.50
C ASP A 55 -20.73 -11.27 -3.13
N ARG A 56 -21.13 -10.25 -2.34
CA ARG A 56 -21.96 -9.13 -2.81
C ARG A 56 -21.29 -8.24 -3.87
N TYR A 57 -19.96 -8.25 -3.92
CA TYR A 57 -19.16 -7.36 -4.76
C TYR A 57 -18.28 -8.10 -5.77
N VAL A 58 -18.33 -9.44 -5.80
CA VAL A 58 -17.42 -10.27 -6.60
C VAL A 58 -17.45 -9.89 -8.08
N SER A 59 -18.60 -9.47 -8.60
CA SER A 59 -18.77 -9.00 -9.99
C SER A 59 -17.91 -7.80 -10.37
N ASN A 60 -17.35 -7.07 -9.39
CA ASN A 60 -16.46 -5.94 -9.64
C ASN A 60 -15.06 -6.37 -10.07
N THR A 61 -14.70 -7.65 -9.89
CA THR A 61 -13.35 -8.13 -10.15
C THR A 61 -13.31 -9.55 -10.69
N VAL A 62 -12.26 -9.85 -11.45
CA VAL A 62 -11.86 -11.21 -11.80
C VAL A 62 -10.73 -11.73 -10.91
N ASP A 63 -10.25 -10.88 -9.99
CA ASP A 63 -9.17 -11.18 -9.05
C ASP A 63 -9.78 -11.52 -7.68
N TYR A 64 -10.12 -12.79 -7.48
CA TYR A 64 -10.70 -13.27 -6.22
C TYR A 64 -10.20 -14.68 -5.89
N ALA A 65 -10.28 -15.02 -4.61
CA ALA A 65 -10.05 -16.34 -4.08
C ALA A 65 -11.40 -17.00 -3.78
N LYS A 66 -11.56 -18.30 -4.06
CA LYS A 66 -12.78 -19.05 -3.74
C LYS A 66 -12.50 -20.11 -2.67
N VAL A 67 -13.30 -20.11 -1.61
CA VAL A 67 -13.22 -21.08 -0.52
C VAL A 67 -14.63 -21.61 -0.24
N GLY A 68 -14.88 -22.87 -0.60
CA GLY A 68 -16.23 -23.43 -0.61
C GLY A 68 -17.13 -22.65 -1.58
N GLU A 69 -18.26 -22.17 -1.08
CA GLU A 69 -19.23 -21.37 -1.84
C GLU A 69 -19.00 -19.85 -1.76
N HIS A 70 -17.94 -19.41 -1.06
CA HIS A 70 -17.69 -18.00 -0.79
C HIS A 70 -16.44 -17.46 -1.48
N TYR A 71 -16.47 -16.17 -1.77
CA TYR A 71 -15.43 -15.42 -2.46
C TYR A 71 -14.72 -14.45 -1.50
N TYR A 72 -13.41 -14.30 -1.65
CA TYR A 72 -12.54 -13.44 -0.84
C TYR A 72 -11.56 -12.69 -1.73
N SER A 73 -10.91 -11.64 -1.20
CA SER A 73 -9.78 -11.04 -1.92
C SER A 73 -8.61 -12.03 -1.99
N ASP A 74 -8.03 -12.18 -3.18
CA ASP A 74 -6.83 -13.00 -3.43
C ASP A 74 -5.53 -12.22 -3.17
N LYS A 75 -5.62 -10.94 -2.81
CA LYS A 75 -4.47 -10.05 -2.66
C LYS A 75 -3.94 -10.04 -1.23
N ALA A 76 -2.70 -9.57 -1.08
CA ALA A 76 -2.12 -9.31 0.22
C ALA A 76 -3.01 -8.29 1.00
N PRO A 77 -3.42 -8.60 2.24
CA PRO A 77 -4.51 -7.89 2.91
C PRO A 77 -4.10 -6.52 3.47
N GLY A 78 -2.80 -6.22 3.58
CA GLY A 78 -2.29 -5.07 4.34
C GLY A 78 -2.86 -3.72 3.93
N VAL A 79 -3.02 -3.45 2.63
CA VAL A 79 -3.63 -2.19 2.16
C VAL A 79 -5.13 -2.16 2.48
N ALA A 80 -5.85 -3.26 2.26
CA ALA A 80 -7.28 -3.34 2.55
C ALA A 80 -7.54 -3.18 4.06
N LEU A 81 -6.70 -3.78 4.91
CA LEU A 81 -6.77 -3.62 6.36
C LEU A 81 -6.56 -2.17 6.82
N LEU A 82 -5.71 -1.39 6.14
CA LEU A 82 -5.62 0.07 6.39
C LEU A 82 -6.84 0.82 5.86
N GLY A 83 -7.43 0.35 4.76
CA GLY A 83 -8.59 0.97 4.12
C GLY A 83 -9.87 0.85 4.95
N ILE A 84 -10.05 -0.23 5.70
CA ILE A 84 -11.23 -0.49 6.54
C ILE A 84 -11.51 0.65 7.53
N PRO A 85 -10.60 1.04 8.45
CA PRO A 85 -10.89 2.11 9.41
C PRO A 85 -11.06 3.47 8.73
N VAL A 86 -10.36 3.72 7.61
CA VAL A 86 -10.52 4.97 6.84
C VAL A 86 -11.92 5.04 6.24
N TYR A 87 -12.38 3.96 5.63
CA TYR A 87 -13.72 3.92 5.05
C TYR A 87 -14.82 3.94 6.11
N ALA A 88 -14.66 3.21 7.22
CA ALA A 88 -15.60 3.24 8.33
C ALA A 88 -15.78 4.67 8.91
N ALA A 89 -14.70 5.48 8.95
CA ALA A 89 -14.79 6.87 9.36
C ALA A 89 -15.41 7.79 8.29
N LEU A 90 -15.23 7.46 7.00
CA LEU A 90 -15.78 8.22 5.87
C LEU A 90 -17.27 7.93 5.64
N ALA A 91 -17.74 6.71 5.90
CA ALA A 91 -19.09 6.26 5.60
C ALA A 91 -20.20 7.19 6.17
N PRO A 92 -20.18 7.59 7.47
CA PRO A 92 -21.19 8.51 8.00
C PRO A 92 -21.23 9.87 7.31
N VAL A 93 -20.10 10.32 6.78
CA VAL A 93 -20.00 11.59 6.03
C VAL A 93 -20.68 11.42 4.68
N LEU A 94 -20.43 10.31 3.97
CA LEU A 94 -21.05 10.00 2.68
C LEU A 94 -22.58 9.84 2.78
N ASP A 95 -23.08 9.41 3.93
CA ASP A 95 -24.52 9.25 4.19
C ASP A 95 -25.24 10.56 4.56
N THR A 96 -24.53 11.69 4.60
CA THR A 96 -25.16 13.00 4.88
C THR A 96 -26.06 13.45 3.72
N PRO A 97 -27.19 14.15 4.00
CA PRO A 97 -28.12 14.62 2.95
C PRO A 97 -27.49 15.48 1.85
N LEU A 98 -26.41 16.19 2.20
CA LEU A 98 -25.65 16.99 1.25
C LEU A 98 -24.93 16.11 0.23
N LEU A 99 -24.21 15.09 0.69
CA LEU A 99 -23.42 14.22 -0.18
C LEU A 99 -24.32 13.23 -0.93
N SER A 100 -25.38 12.72 -0.32
CA SER A 100 -26.40 11.93 -1.03
C SER A 100 -27.09 12.73 -2.15
N GLY A 101 -27.26 14.04 -1.97
CA GLY A 101 -27.75 14.94 -3.02
C GLY A 101 -26.77 15.08 -4.19
N VAL A 102 -25.46 15.09 -3.91
CA VAL A 102 -24.42 15.10 -4.95
C VAL A 102 -24.38 13.77 -5.69
N THR A 103 -24.43 12.62 -5.01
CA THR A 103 -24.45 11.30 -5.67
C THR A 103 -25.65 11.17 -6.59
N THR A 104 -26.84 11.54 -6.12
CA THR A 104 -28.08 11.51 -6.92
C THR A 104 -27.98 12.40 -8.16
N ARG A 105 -27.38 13.60 -8.02
CA ARG A 105 -27.16 14.50 -9.17
C ARG A 105 -26.19 13.91 -10.19
N LEU A 106 -25.12 13.26 -9.74
CA LEU A 106 -24.15 12.60 -10.62
C LEU A 106 -24.76 11.41 -11.35
N GLU A 107 -25.58 10.61 -10.66
CA GLU A 107 -26.35 9.51 -11.26
C GLU A 107 -27.32 10.00 -12.34
N SER A 108 -28.01 11.12 -12.11
CA SER A 108 -28.96 11.69 -13.06
C SER A 108 -28.33 12.47 -14.23
N HIS A 109 -27.00 12.64 -14.25
CA HIS A 109 -26.34 13.52 -15.21
C HIS A 109 -26.17 12.83 -16.58
N SER A 110 -26.71 13.46 -17.63
CA SER A 110 -26.72 12.88 -19.00
C SER A 110 -25.32 12.65 -19.58
N ALA A 111 -24.32 13.47 -19.20
CA ALA A 111 -22.93 13.27 -19.61
C ALA A 111 -22.31 11.98 -19.03
N PHE A 112 -22.74 11.56 -17.84
CA PHE A 112 -22.34 10.28 -17.24
C PHE A 112 -23.15 9.11 -17.79
N ALA A 113 -24.41 9.34 -18.16
CA ALA A 113 -25.21 8.33 -18.86
C ALA A 113 -24.60 7.94 -20.22
N GLY A 114 -23.94 8.88 -20.90
CA GLY A 114 -23.32 8.66 -22.22
C GLY A 114 -21.94 7.99 -22.23
N THR A 115 -21.27 7.81 -21.07
CA THR A 115 -19.95 7.16 -20.97
C THR A 115 -20.03 5.68 -20.64
N LEU A 116 -21.24 5.15 -20.51
CA LEU A 116 -21.50 3.75 -20.19
C LEU A 116 -21.45 2.89 -21.45
N ARG A 117 -20.75 1.76 -21.38
CA ARG A 117 -20.82 0.73 -22.44
C ARG A 117 -22.26 0.26 -22.60
N ALA A 118 -22.64 -0.10 -23.83
CA ALA A 118 -23.99 -0.59 -24.15
C ALA A 118 -24.45 -1.78 -23.28
N GLU A 119 -23.52 -2.56 -22.73
CA GLU A 119 -23.76 -3.71 -21.85
C GLU A 119 -23.54 -3.42 -20.35
N GLY A 120 -23.24 -2.18 -19.97
CA GLY A 120 -22.94 -1.79 -18.59
C GLY A 120 -24.19 -1.51 -17.75
N THR A 121 -24.14 -1.81 -16.44
CA THR A 121 -25.26 -1.59 -15.50
C THR A 121 -25.52 -0.13 -15.10
N GLY A 122 -24.97 0.84 -15.82
CA GLY A 122 -25.17 2.26 -15.50
C GLY A 122 -24.30 2.83 -14.38
N VAL A 123 -24.47 4.12 -14.08
CA VAL A 123 -23.98 4.76 -12.84
C VAL A 123 -25.03 4.52 -11.77
N SER A 124 -24.64 3.99 -10.61
CA SER A 124 -25.49 3.78 -9.45
C SER A 124 -24.89 4.44 -8.23
N ALA A 125 -25.71 4.75 -7.22
CA ALA A 125 -25.27 5.27 -5.93
C ALA A 125 -24.11 4.46 -5.34
N GLN A 126 -24.19 3.14 -5.44
CA GLN A 126 -23.14 2.24 -4.99
C GLN A 126 -21.84 2.44 -5.78
N LYS A 127 -21.88 2.55 -7.12
CA LYS A 127 -20.66 2.82 -7.91
C LYS A 127 -20.07 4.18 -7.61
N VAL A 128 -20.89 5.21 -7.40
CA VAL A 128 -20.42 6.53 -7.00
C VAL A 128 -19.75 6.46 -5.62
N ARG A 129 -20.33 5.73 -4.67
CA ARG A 129 -19.73 5.48 -3.36
C ARG A 129 -18.39 4.76 -3.48
N PHE A 130 -18.31 3.68 -4.27
CA PHE A 130 -17.06 2.99 -4.60
C PHE A 130 -16.02 3.95 -5.17
N ALA A 131 -16.41 4.83 -6.10
CA ALA A 131 -15.52 5.81 -6.70
C ALA A 131 -14.92 6.78 -5.66
N ILE A 132 -15.78 7.37 -4.82
CA ILE A 132 -15.35 8.33 -3.81
C ILE A 132 -14.40 7.64 -2.83
N VAL A 133 -14.77 6.46 -2.33
CA VAL A 133 -13.94 5.70 -1.40
C VAL A 133 -12.61 5.32 -2.05
N GLN A 134 -12.61 4.84 -3.30
CA GLN A 134 -11.39 4.54 -4.04
C GLN A 134 -10.48 5.75 -4.16
N VAL A 135 -11.01 6.95 -4.44
CA VAL A 135 -10.25 8.20 -4.51
C VAL A 135 -9.61 8.52 -3.16
N PHE A 136 -10.40 8.49 -2.08
CA PHE A 136 -9.89 8.78 -0.73
C PHE A 136 -8.82 7.77 -0.29
N LEU A 137 -9.06 6.47 -0.50
CA LEU A 137 -8.12 5.42 -0.15
C LEU A 137 -6.85 5.49 -1.01
N SER A 138 -6.96 5.71 -2.32
CA SER A 138 -5.78 5.86 -3.18
C SER A 138 -4.95 7.09 -2.79
N PHE A 139 -5.61 8.21 -2.47
CA PHE A 139 -4.93 9.40 -2.00
C PHE A 139 -4.18 9.15 -0.68
N LEU A 140 -4.88 8.67 0.35
CA LEU A 140 -4.31 8.54 1.68
C LEU A 140 -3.30 7.39 1.76
N LEU A 141 -3.62 6.27 1.12
CA LEU A 141 -2.86 5.04 1.27
C LEU A 141 -1.84 4.83 0.17
N SER A 142 -1.90 5.53 -0.98
CA SER A 142 -0.88 5.42 -2.04
C SER A 142 -0.16 6.75 -2.31
N ALA A 143 -0.88 7.84 -2.59
CA ALA A 143 -0.26 9.10 -2.98
C ALA A 143 0.57 9.71 -1.83
N VAL A 144 0.02 9.75 -0.61
CA VAL A 144 0.71 10.26 0.58
C VAL A 144 1.98 9.47 0.89
N PRO A 145 1.98 8.12 0.99
CA PRO A 145 3.20 7.34 1.16
C PRO A 145 4.22 7.52 0.03
N THR A 146 3.79 7.62 -1.22
CA THR A 146 4.69 7.84 -2.37
C THR A 146 5.41 9.18 -2.25
N ALA A 147 4.68 10.26 -1.96
CA ALA A 147 5.26 11.59 -1.77
C ALA A 147 6.18 11.63 -0.54
N ALA A 148 5.79 10.96 0.54
CA ALA A 148 6.61 10.84 1.75
C ALA A 148 7.90 10.07 1.48
N LEU A 149 7.85 9.00 0.68
CA LEU A 149 9.02 8.24 0.25
C LEU A 149 10.01 9.12 -0.53
N ALA A 150 9.54 9.90 -1.49
CA ALA A 150 10.40 10.84 -2.22
C ALA A 150 11.09 11.86 -1.28
N ALA A 151 10.36 12.39 -0.29
CA ALA A 151 10.92 13.27 0.72
C ALA A 151 11.97 12.55 1.60
N LEU A 152 11.73 11.29 1.98
CA LEU A 152 12.72 10.48 2.72
C LEU A 152 13.96 10.18 1.88
N ILE A 153 13.81 9.92 0.57
CA ILE A 153 14.93 9.74 -0.36
C ILE A 153 15.78 11.00 -0.38
N PHE A 154 15.18 12.18 -0.56
CA PHE A 154 15.89 13.46 -0.53
C PHE A 154 16.70 13.65 0.76
N LEU A 155 16.08 13.38 1.92
CA LEU A 155 16.75 13.48 3.21
C LEU A 155 17.87 12.45 3.34
N TRP A 156 17.65 11.21 2.92
CA TRP A 156 18.62 10.13 3.03
C TRP A 156 19.89 10.41 2.21
N LEU A 157 19.74 10.94 1.01
CA LEU A 157 20.85 11.24 0.10
C LEU A 157 21.85 12.27 0.65
N GLN A 158 21.52 12.98 1.74
CA GLN A 158 22.48 13.81 2.48
C GLN A 158 23.70 13.01 2.96
N ALA A 159 23.55 11.69 3.16
CA ALA A 159 24.66 10.80 3.50
C ALA A 159 25.68 10.62 2.36
N ALA A 160 25.27 10.83 1.11
CA ALA A 160 26.12 10.71 -0.07
C ALA A 160 26.63 12.07 -0.57
N THR A 161 25.79 13.11 -0.53
CA THR A 161 26.17 14.46 -0.97
C THR A 161 25.39 15.54 -0.22
N LEU A 162 26.06 16.66 0.08
CA LEU A 162 25.40 17.84 0.63
C LEU A 162 24.77 18.73 -0.45
N ALA A 163 25.14 18.53 -1.73
CA ALA A 163 24.59 19.30 -2.84
C ALA A 163 23.07 19.07 -2.93
N VAL A 164 22.29 20.14 -2.99
CA VAL A 164 20.82 20.07 -2.98
C VAL A 164 20.29 19.56 -4.31
N TRP A 165 20.83 20.05 -5.42
CA TRP A 165 20.33 19.75 -6.76
C TRP A 165 20.31 18.25 -7.11
N PRO A 166 21.40 17.48 -6.93
CA PRO A 166 21.36 16.04 -7.20
C PRO A 166 20.31 15.31 -6.36
N ARG A 167 20.14 15.71 -5.10
CA ARG A 167 19.15 15.11 -4.19
C ARG A 167 17.72 15.41 -4.64
N LEU A 168 17.45 16.65 -5.08
CA LEU A 168 16.18 17.04 -5.66
C LEU A 168 15.89 16.26 -6.95
N LEU A 169 16.87 16.16 -7.85
CA LEU A 169 16.72 15.44 -9.11
C LEU A 169 16.39 13.97 -8.90
N VAL A 170 17.04 13.29 -7.96
CA VAL A 170 16.73 11.88 -7.65
C VAL A 170 15.35 11.73 -7.02
N ALA A 171 14.99 12.57 -6.05
CA ALA A 171 13.71 12.48 -5.36
C ALA A 171 12.52 12.78 -6.30
N LEU A 172 12.62 13.86 -7.10
CA LEU A 172 11.60 14.22 -8.08
C LEU A 172 11.60 13.26 -9.27
N GLY A 173 12.78 12.81 -9.71
CA GLY A 173 12.92 11.80 -10.77
C GLY A 173 12.25 10.49 -10.39
N TYR A 174 12.44 10.01 -9.16
CA TYR A 174 11.67 8.87 -8.64
C TYR A 174 10.16 9.14 -8.72
N GLY A 175 9.70 10.26 -8.17
CA GLY A 175 8.26 10.55 -8.05
C GLY A 175 7.54 10.86 -9.36
N LEU A 176 8.23 11.39 -10.37
CA LEU A 176 7.63 11.88 -11.62
C LEU A 176 8.07 11.13 -12.88
N ALA A 177 9.25 10.51 -12.87
CA ALA A 177 9.87 9.89 -14.04
C ALA A 177 10.06 8.38 -13.88
N THR A 178 9.28 7.74 -13.01
CA THR A 178 9.25 6.28 -12.85
C THR A 178 7.80 5.77 -12.72
N PRO A 179 7.56 4.44 -12.76
CA PRO A 179 6.24 3.88 -12.50
C PRO A 179 5.64 4.24 -11.13
N ALA A 180 6.44 4.78 -10.18
CA ALA A 180 5.92 5.31 -8.92
C ALA A 180 4.81 6.35 -9.15
N PHE A 181 4.92 7.18 -10.19
CA PHE A 181 3.88 8.15 -10.54
C PHE A 181 2.54 7.49 -10.86
N ALA A 182 2.56 6.41 -11.65
CA ALA A 182 1.35 5.68 -12.03
C ALA A 182 0.73 4.98 -10.81
N TYR A 183 1.55 4.35 -9.97
CA TYR A 183 1.09 3.62 -8.79
C TYR A 183 0.76 4.51 -7.58
N ALA A 184 1.17 5.77 -7.58
CA ALA A 184 0.76 6.74 -6.55
C ALA A 184 -0.76 6.99 -6.56
N ASN A 185 -1.41 6.76 -7.70
CA ASN A 185 -2.84 6.99 -7.90
C ASN A 185 -3.67 5.71 -7.91
N THR A 186 -3.12 4.56 -7.50
CA THR A 186 -3.85 3.29 -7.51
C THR A 186 -3.92 2.69 -6.11
N PHE A 187 -5.06 2.10 -5.74
CA PHE A 187 -5.24 1.42 -4.45
C PHE A 187 -4.53 0.05 -4.40
N TYR A 188 -3.19 0.08 -4.51
CA TYR A 188 -2.29 -1.07 -4.59
C TYR A 188 -1.30 -1.13 -3.42
N GLY A 189 -0.70 -2.31 -3.23
CA GLY A 189 0.34 -2.55 -2.22
C GLY A 189 1.72 -1.98 -2.54
N HIS A 190 2.00 -1.63 -3.80
CA HIS A 190 3.35 -1.35 -4.26
C HIS A 190 4.02 -0.14 -3.59
N GLN A 191 3.48 1.07 -3.76
CA GLN A 191 4.07 2.27 -3.16
C GLN A 191 3.97 2.29 -1.63
N PRO A 192 2.89 1.79 -1.01
CA PRO A 192 2.81 1.72 0.45
C PRO A 192 3.87 0.78 1.03
N ALA A 193 4.07 -0.40 0.43
CA ALA A 193 5.12 -1.31 0.85
C ALA A 193 6.53 -0.70 0.62
N ALA A 194 6.76 -0.04 -0.51
CA ALA A 194 8.02 0.66 -0.77
C ALA A 194 8.32 1.73 0.29
N PHE A 195 7.32 2.53 0.66
CA PHE A 195 7.43 3.53 1.72
C PHE A 195 7.76 2.88 3.07
N LEU A 196 7.04 1.82 3.46
CA LEU A 196 7.26 1.10 4.72
C LEU A 196 8.69 0.52 4.81
N LEU A 197 9.16 -0.13 3.74
CA LEU A 197 10.52 -0.65 3.65
C LEU A 197 11.57 0.46 3.77
N PHE A 198 11.41 1.53 3.00
CA PHE A 198 12.37 2.62 3.01
C PHE A 198 12.36 3.38 4.33
N ALA A 199 11.19 3.56 4.96
CA ALA A 199 11.09 4.14 6.30
C ALA A 199 11.80 3.27 7.34
N ALA A 200 11.62 1.95 7.30
CA ALA A 200 12.34 1.01 8.16
C ALA A 200 13.86 1.13 7.97
N PHE A 201 14.32 1.10 6.72
CA PHE A 201 15.73 1.32 6.37
C PHE A 201 16.24 2.69 6.85
N PHE A 202 15.49 3.76 6.60
CA PHE A 202 15.86 5.13 6.96
C PHE A 202 16.04 5.29 8.47
N LEU A 203 15.16 4.70 9.28
CA LEU A 203 15.25 4.72 10.75
C LEU A 203 16.51 4.00 11.26
N LEU A 204 16.92 2.93 10.59
CA LEU A 204 18.15 2.20 10.90
C LEU A 204 19.39 2.99 10.44
N ALA A 205 19.39 3.49 9.20
CA ALA A 205 20.52 4.19 8.58
C ALA A 205 20.85 5.52 9.28
N ARG A 206 19.84 6.24 9.79
CA ARG A 206 20.02 7.50 10.53
C ARG A 206 20.41 7.30 12.00
N ALA A 207 20.55 6.06 12.49
CA ALA A 207 20.90 5.80 13.88
C ALA A 207 22.40 6.08 14.16
N GLN A 208 22.67 7.23 14.78
CA GLN A 208 24.04 7.69 15.07
C GLN A 208 24.72 6.98 16.25
N ALA A 209 23.94 6.43 17.20
CA ALA A 209 24.47 5.79 18.40
C ALA A 209 23.72 4.48 18.71
N ARG A 210 22.97 4.44 19.81
CA ARG A 210 22.13 3.30 20.19
C ARG A 210 20.80 3.30 19.46
N ILE A 211 20.34 2.12 19.06
CA ILE A 211 18.97 1.92 18.59
C ILE A 211 18.13 1.54 19.79
N GLY A 212 17.22 2.42 20.21
CA GLY A 212 16.33 2.17 21.33
C GLY A 212 15.22 1.16 20.99
N ALA A 213 14.61 0.58 22.03
CA ALA A 213 13.53 -0.40 21.94
C ALA A 213 12.39 0.06 21.01
N GLY A 214 11.85 1.27 21.21
CA GLY A 214 10.75 1.78 20.39
C GLY A 214 11.09 1.92 18.90
N ARG A 215 12.33 2.32 18.58
CA ARG A 215 12.78 2.38 17.18
C ARG A 215 12.88 0.99 16.56
N ALA A 216 13.44 0.03 17.30
CA ALA A 216 13.55 -1.35 16.82
C ALA A 216 12.18 -2.01 16.66
N LEU A 217 11.27 -1.81 17.62
CA LEU A 217 9.86 -2.25 17.54
C LEU A 217 9.17 -1.69 16.30
N LEU A 218 9.29 -0.38 16.07
CA LEU A 218 8.71 0.27 14.89
C LEU A 218 9.31 -0.29 13.60
N VAL A 219 10.63 -0.48 13.52
CA VAL A 219 11.27 -1.09 12.34
C VAL A 219 10.72 -2.49 12.08
N GLY A 220 10.61 -3.32 13.12
CA GLY A 220 10.02 -4.65 13.02
C GLY A 220 8.58 -4.62 12.51
N PHE A 221 7.76 -3.73 13.07
CA PHE A 221 6.39 -3.52 12.65
C PHE A 221 6.30 -3.07 11.18
N LEU A 222 7.11 -2.10 10.75
CA LEU A 222 7.13 -1.61 9.38
C LEU A 222 7.54 -2.70 8.38
N LEU A 223 8.54 -3.52 8.72
CA LEU A 223 8.97 -4.65 7.89
C LEU A 223 7.89 -5.73 7.79
N GLY A 224 7.26 -6.09 8.91
CA GLY A 224 6.13 -7.02 8.92
C GLY A 224 4.95 -6.47 8.12
N TYR A 225 4.62 -5.19 8.29
CA TYR A 225 3.50 -4.56 7.60
C TYR A 225 3.76 -4.41 6.10
N ALA A 226 5.00 -4.13 5.68
CA ALA A 226 5.39 -4.13 4.28
C ALA A 226 5.12 -5.50 3.64
N PHE A 227 5.50 -6.60 4.31
CA PHE A 227 5.27 -7.95 3.80
C PHE A 227 3.79 -8.28 3.60
N VAL A 228 2.93 -7.99 4.58
CA VAL A 228 1.48 -8.29 4.45
C VAL A 228 0.77 -7.32 3.50
N THR A 229 1.43 -6.22 3.12
CA THR A 229 0.97 -5.27 2.10
C THR A 229 1.30 -5.75 0.69
N GLU A 230 2.44 -6.42 0.51
CA GLU A 230 2.92 -6.91 -0.79
C GLU A 230 3.91 -8.08 -0.60
N TYR A 231 3.52 -9.33 -0.88
CA TYR A 231 4.35 -10.50 -0.57
C TYR A 231 5.73 -10.54 -1.25
N PRO A 232 5.89 -10.14 -2.54
CA PRO A 232 7.19 -10.09 -3.20
C PRO A 232 8.25 -9.24 -2.47
N VAL A 233 7.83 -8.31 -1.62
CA VAL A 233 8.78 -7.47 -0.87
C VAL A 233 9.56 -8.22 0.21
N ALA A 234 9.25 -9.50 0.46
CA ALA A 234 10.09 -10.40 1.25
C ALA A 234 11.56 -10.35 0.81
N LEU A 235 11.82 -10.18 -0.49
CA LEU A 235 13.15 -10.01 -1.08
C LEU A 235 13.91 -8.79 -0.54
N MET A 236 13.21 -7.77 -0.06
CA MET A 236 13.79 -6.57 0.54
C MET A 236 13.69 -6.55 2.08
N VAL A 237 12.68 -7.19 2.66
CA VAL A 237 12.57 -7.37 4.11
C VAL A 237 13.79 -8.11 4.65
N VAL A 238 14.25 -9.17 3.98
CA VAL A 238 15.40 -9.98 4.42
C VAL A 238 16.70 -9.17 4.45
N PRO A 239 17.15 -8.50 3.36
CA PRO A 239 18.34 -7.64 3.40
C PRO A 239 18.28 -6.52 4.43
N ILE A 240 17.12 -5.87 4.62
CA ILE A 240 16.98 -4.80 5.62
C ILE A 240 17.06 -5.38 7.05
N GLY A 241 16.48 -6.56 7.28
CA GLY A 241 16.61 -7.30 8.54
C GLY A 241 18.06 -7.69 8.84
N LEU A 242 18.79 -8.19 7.84
CA LEU A 242 20.22 -8.50 7.96
C LEU A 242 21.05 -7.24 8.21
N TYR A 243 20.71 -6.12 7.56
CA TYR A 243 21.33 -4.82 7.83
C TYR A 243 21.10 -4.37 9.28
N ALA A 244 19.89 -4.54 9.81
CA ALA A 244 19.59 -4.27 11.22
C ALA A 244 20.43 -5.14 12.15
N LEU A 245 20.48 -6.46 11.89
CA LEU A 245 21.25 -7.43 12.67
C LEU A 245 22.75 -7.09 12.67
N HIS A 246 23.32 -6.81 11.50
CA HIS A 246 24.70 -6.37 11.36
C HIS A 246 24.95 -5.08 12.16
N GLY A 247 24.03 -4.12 12.06
CA GLY A 247 24.08 -2.86 12.80
C GLY A 247 24.02 -3.03 14.32
N PHE A 248 23.22 -3.97 14.81
CA PHE A 248 23.11 -4.35 16.22
C PHE A 248 24.38 -5.05 16.72
N TRP A 249 24.87 -6.02 15.96
CA TRP A 249 26.09 -6.76 16.26
C TRP A 249 27.31 -5.83 16.34
N ARG A 250 27.52 -4.98 15.34
CA ARG A 250 28.62 -4.00 15.31
C ARG A 250 28.62 -3.05 16.51
N ARG A 251 27.44 -2.74 17.04
CA ARG A 251 27.27 -1.85 18.19
C ARG A 251 27.15 -2.60 19.52
N ARG A 252 27.32 -3.93 19.51
CA ARG A 252 27.16 -4.83 20.67
C ARG A 252 25.82 -4.64 21.41
N GLN A 253 24.73 -4.50 20.64
CA GLN A 253 23.37 -4.27 21.13
C GLN A 253 22.45 -5.43 20.74
N LEU A 254 22.27 -6.42 21.61
CA LEU A 254 21.35 -7.54 21.32
C LEU A 254 19.91 -7.27 21.78
N ALA A 255 19.70 -6.44 22.81
CA ALA A 255 18.36 -6.13 23.32
C ALA A 255 17.37 -5.58 22.26
N PRO A 256 17.77 -4.72 21.30
CA PRO A 256 16.88 -4.25 20.23
C PRO A 256 16.37 -5.37 19.31
N LEU A 257 17.06 -6.50 19.20
CA LEU A 257 16.64 -7.63 18.37
C LEU A 257 15.30 -8.19 18.85
N PHE A 258 15.10 -8.29 20.17
CA PHE A 258 13.83 -8.72 20.75
C PHE A 258 12.68 -7.80 20.33
N TRP A 259 12.89 -6.49 20.39
CA TRP A 259 11.88 -5.50 20.02
C TRP A 259 11.59 -5.52 18.52
N LEU A 260 12.61 -5.64 17.67
CA LEU A 260 12.44 -5.81 16.23
C LEU A 260 11.63 -7.07 15.92
N ALA A 261 11.99 -8.21 16.51
CA ALA A 261 11.24 -9.45 16.34
C ALA A 261 9.79 -9.30 16.81
N THR A 262 9.56 -8.70 17.97
CA THR A 262 8.22 -8.46 18.53
C THR A 262 7.36 -7.64 17.57
N GLY A 263 7.91 -6.56 17.00
CA GLY A 263 7.18 -5.70 16.07
C GLY A 263 6.73 -6.46 14.81
N GLY A 264 7.61 -7.28 14.25
CA GLY A 264 7.28 -8.12 13.09
C GLY A 264 6.31 -9.25 13.44
N LEU A 265 6.51 -9.92 14.58
CA LEU A 265 5.69 -11.04 15.02
C LEU A 265 4.25 -10.64 15.33
N VAL A 266 4.00 -9.42 15.85
CA VAL A 266 2.64 -8.91 16.05
C VAL A 266 1.89 -8.83 14.71
N VAL A 267 2.53 -8.31 13.67
CA VAL A 267 1.93 -8.24 12.34
C VAL A 267 1.75 -9.63 11.74
N ALA A 268 2.76 -10.49 11.86
CA ALA A 268 2.69 -11.87 11.39
C ALA A 268 1.57 -12.66 12.07
N ALA A 269 1.36 -12.48 13.38
CA ALA A 269 0.29 -13.14 14.12
C ALA A 269 -1.10 -12.71 13.63
N GLY A 270 -1.32 -11.41 13.40
CA GLY A 270 -2.58 -10.91 12.83
C GLY A 270 -2.85 -11.43 11.41
N TRP A 271 -1.80 -11.49 10.59
CA TRP A 271 -1.89 -12.06 9.24
C TRP A 271 -2.13 -13.58 9.24
N MET A 272 -1.45 -14.33 10.09
CA MET A 272 -1.68 -15.77 10.27
C MET A 272 -3.09 -16.06 10.78
N TRP A 273 -3.60 -15.22 11.70
CA TRP A 273 -4.98 -15.32 12.15
C TRP A 273 -5.97 -15.09 10.99
N TYR A 274 -5.82 -14.00 10.24
CA TYR A 274 -6.62 -13.72 9.05
C TYR A 274 -6.62 -14.89 8.07
N ASN A 275 -5.43 -15.41 7.72
CA ASN A 275 -5.31 -16.54 6.81
C ASN A 275 -5.95 -17.82 7.35
N THR A 276 -5.79 -18.10 8.64
CA THR A 276 -6.40 -19.28 9.27
C THR A 276 -7.91 -19.19 9.24
N THR A 277 -8.47 -18.00 9.51
CA THR A 277 -9.93 -17.81 9.54
C THR A 277 -10.60 -17.96 8.17
N ILE A 278 -9.90 -17.64 7.08
CA ILE A 278 -10.48 -17.62 5.73
C ILE A 278 -10.02 -18.82 4.90
N PHE A 279 -8.72 -19.12 4.90
CA PHE A 279 -8.09 -20.09 4.01
C PHE A 279 -7.73 -21.41 4.72
N GLY A 280 -8.03 -21.54 6.01
CA GLY A 280 -7.88 -22.79 6.76
C GLY A 280 -6.47 -23.09 7.28
N GLY A 281 -5.52 -22.16 7.14
CA GLY A 281 -4.17 -22.33 7.68
C GLY A 281 -3.39 -21.01 7.82
N PRO A 282 -2.38 -20.94 8.69
CA PRO A 282 -1.67 -19.70 9.01
C PRO A 282 -0.80 -19.17 7.86
N LEU A 283 -0.39 -20.04 6.94
CA LEU A 283 0.45 -19.72 5.78
C LEU A 283 -0.29 -19.88 4.44
N GLU A 284 -1.59 -20.20 4.49
CA GLU A 284 -2.43 -20.30 3.29
C GLU A 284 -2.74 -18.89 2.78
N LEU A 285 -2.52 -18.66 1.49
CA LEU A 285 -2.67 -17.34 0.88
C LEU A 285 -3.92 -17.31 0.00
N GLY A 286 -4.67 -16.20 0.00
CA GLY A 286 -5.75 -16.01 -0.98
C GLY A 286 -5.25 -16.15 -2.43
N TYR A 287 -4.00 -15.73 -2.67
CA TYR A 287 -3.33 -15.87 -3.96
C TYR A 287 -3.27 -17.32 -4.48
N SER A 288 -3.05 -18.30 -3.61
CA SER A 288 -3.00 -19.73 -4.00
C SER A 288 -4.39 -20.35 -4.21
N ARG A 289 -5.46 -19.60 -3.93
CA ARG A 289 -6.86 -20.02 -4.08
C ARG A 289 -7.59 -19.23 -5.18
N SER A 290 -6.84 -18.55 -6.06
CA SER A 290 -7.40 -17.77 -7.16
C SER A 290 -7.98 -18.70 -8.22
N GLU A 291 -9.31 -18.63 -8.44
CA GLU A 291 -10.02 -19.58 -9.31
C GLU A 291 -9.66 -19.39 -10.80
N LEU A 292 -9.47 -18.14 -11.23
CA LEU A 292 -9.28 -17.78 -12.64
C LEU A 292 -7.81 -17.73 -13.09
N TRP A 293 -6.86 -17.78 -12.16
CA TRP A 293 -5.43 -17.56 -12.42
C TRP A 293 -4.53 -18.70 -11.91
N THR A 294 -5.12 -19.86 -11.64
CA THR A 294 -4.45 -21.04 -11.06
C THR A 294 -3.15 -21.38 -11.81
N ASP A 295 -3.19 -21.44 -13.13
CA ASP A 295 -2.04 -21.83 -13.96
C ASP A 295 -0.87 -20.84 -13.89
N GLN A 296 -1.15 -19.53 -13.85
CA GLN A 296 -0.13 -18.47 -13.76
C GLN A 296 0.46 -18.37 -12.34
N HIS A 297 -0.33 -18.70 -11.32
CA HIS A 297 0.11 -18.67 -9.92
C HIS A 297 0.98 -19.88 -9.54
N HIS A 298 0.96 -20.95 -10.34
CA HIS A 298 1.82 -22.14 -10.15
C HIS A 298 3.20 -22.03 -10.81
N THR A 299 3.45 -21.02 -11.64
CA THR A 299 4.79 -20.80 -12.23
C THR A 299 5.74 -20.08 -11.26
N GLY A 300 6.89 -20.67 -10.95
CA GLY A 300 7.91 -20.03 -10.08
C GLY A 300 7.51 -19.94 -8.60
N PHE A 301 8.21 -19.09 -7.84
CA PHE A 301 7.87 -18.79 -6.44
C PHE A 301 6.93 -17.58 -6.38
N MET A 302 5.62 -17.79 -6.22
CA MET A 302 4.60 -16.73 -6.31
C MET A 302 4.68 -15.94 -7.62
N SER A 303 4.70 -16.63 -8.77
CA SER A 303 4.87 -16.03 -10.11
C SER A 303 6.21 -15.33 -10.35
N LEU A 304 7.20 -15.50 -9.45
CA LEU A 304 8.58 -15.08 -9.67
C LEU A 304 9.39 -16.25 -10.25
N THR A 305 9.84 -16.11 -11.49
CA THR A 305 10.75 -17.04 -12.15
C THR A 305 12.14 -16.44 -12.29
N LEU A 306 13.14 -17.27 -12.58
CA LEU A 306 14.45 -16.78 -13.00
C LEU A 306 14.33 -16.08 -14.36
N PRO A 307 15.14 -15.04 -14.62
CA PRO A 307 15.19 -14.40 -15.93
C PRO A 307 15.61 -15.43 -16.98
N THR A 308 14.89 -15.49 -18.10
CA THR A 308 15.21 -16.31 -19.27
C THR A 308 15.76 -15.44 -20.38
N LEU A 309 16.65 -15.99 -21.20
CA LEU A 309 17.22 -15.26 -22.36
C LEU A 309 16.14 -14.87 -23.38
N ASP A 310 15.03 -15.61 -23.41
CA ASP A 310 13.90 -15.40 -24.30
C ASP A 310 12.90 -14.34 -23.81
N ALA A 311 13.12 -13.73 -22.63
CA ALA A 311 12.23 -12.72 -22.04
C ALA A 311 12.53 -11.27 -22.53
N ALA A 312 13.29 -11.11 -23.61
CA ALA A 312 13.69 -9.82 -24.20
C ALA A 312 12.81 -9.40 -25.38
#